data_AF-A0A969MSF4-F1
#
_entry.id   AF-A0A969MSF4-F1
#
_cell.length_a   1.000
_cell.length_b   1.000
_cell.length_c   1.000
_cell.angle_alpha   90.00
_cell.angle_beta   90.00
_cell.angle_gamma   90.00
#
_symmetry.space_group_name_H-M   'P 1'
#
loop_
_entity.id
_entity.type
_entity.pdbx_description
1 polymer ?
#
loop_
_entity_poly.entity_id
_entity_poly.type
_entity_poly.pdbx_seq_one_letter_code
_entity_poly.pdbx_strand_id
1 'polypeptide(L)'
;MKLTFDKQLSAQVPQEAVGNGASWQVTSQISFNGINIQQTATYELVDIQDGIATMNINLTQQAPGAQKILLPQIPKGMNMTMESYKATGTGQAKIALNRIMPLSTSIKMNTDTQMRTNVPNSPEEMIMNQQISTQLNIQSK
;
A
#
# COMPACT_ATOMS: atom_id res chain seq x y z
N MET A 1 -13.05 5.00 16.50
CA MET A 1 -12.16 4.58 15.39
C MET A 1 -10.75 5.04 15.75
N LYS A 2 -9.90 4.13 16.27
CA LYS A 2 -8.48 4.46 16.52
C LYS A 2 -7.78 4.36 15.17
N LEU A 3 -7.42 5.51 14.61
CA LEU A 3 -6.44 5.55 13.53
C LEU A 3 -5.08 5.31 14.20
N THR A 4 -4.62 4.06 14.18
CA THR A 4 -3.24 3.76 14.55
C THR A 4 -2.38 4.44 13.48
N PHE A 5 -1.64 5.47 13.87
CA PHE A 5 -0.63 6.07 13.02
C PHE A 5 0.48 5.04 12.86
N ASP A 6 0.37 4.19 11.85
CA ASP A 6 1.41 3.25 11.53
C ASP A 6 2.68 4.03 11.16
N LYS A 7 3.78 3.62 11.79
CA LYS A 7 5.16 4.05 11.59
C LYS A 7 5.65 3.98 10.12
N GLN A 8 4.78 3.62 9.18
CA GLN A 8 5.06 3.52 7.75
C GLN A 8 5.15 4.87 7.04
N LEU A 9 4.66 5.97 7.64
CA LEU A 9 4.75 7.32 7.07
C LEU A 9 6.08 8.04 7.36
N SER A 10 6.93 7.53 8.25
CA SER A 10 8.28 8.07 8.43
C SER A 10 9.16 7.63 7.25
N ALA A 11 9.96 8.56 6.72
CA ALA A 11 10.96 8.30 5.68
C ALA A 11 11.68 6.96 5.94
N GLN A 12 11.42 5.96 5.08
CA GLN A 12 12.00 4.62 5.21
C GLN A 12 13.45 4.64 4.71
N VAL A 13 14.31 5.40 5.39
CA VAL A 13 15.71 5.57 5.05
C VAL A 13 16.56 4.45 5.66
N PRO A 14 17.62 3.98 4.98
CA PRO A 14 18.54 2.99 5.53
C PRO A 14 19.28 3.54 6.76
N GLN A 15 19.77 2.63 7.61
CA GLN A 15 20.61 2.99 8.76
C GLN A 15 22.03 3.40 8.33
N GLU A 16 22.52 2.84 7.22
CA GLU A 16 23.80 3.20 6.63
C GLU A 16 23.68 4.48 5.82
N ALA A 17 24.77 5.25 5.75
CA ALA A 17 24.82 6.44 4.91
C ALA A 17 24.69 6.06 3.43
N VAL A 18 23.76 6.71 2.73
CA VAL A 18 23.49 6.47 1.31
C VAL A 18 23.68 7.75 0.50
N GLY A 19 24.22 7.61 -0.71
CA GLY A 19 24.40 8.71 -1.68
C GLY A 19 23.49 8.54 -2.89
N ASN A 20 23.53 9.50 -3.82
CA ASN A 20 22.75 9.44 -5.06
C ASN A 20 23.00 8.12 -5.82
N GLY A 21 21.92 7.54 -6.34
CA GLY A 21 21.91 6.22 -6.98
C GLY A 21 21.76 5.04 -6.01
N ALA A 22 21.76 5.29 -4.69
CA ALA A 22 21.47 4.22 -3.74
C ALA A 22 20.05 3.71 -3.91
N SER A 23 19.90 2.38 -3.88
CA SER A 23 18.61 1.71 -3.97
C SER A 23 18.47 0.67 -2.87
N TRP A 24 17.31 0.64 -2.24
CA TRP A 24 17.01 -0.33 -1.18
C TRP A 24 15.55 -0.76 -1.22
N GLN A 25 15.31 -1.93 -0.67
CA GLN A 25 13.99 -2.54 -0.63
C GLN A 25 13.50 -2.65 0.81
N VAL A 26 12.24 -2.29 1.02
CA VAL A 26 11.53 -2.43 2.29
C VAL A 26 10.34 -3.35 2.08
N THR A 27 10.32 -4.46 2.81
CA THR A 27 9.19 -5.38 2.83
C THR A 27 8.41 -5.19 4.12
N SER A 28 7.10 -5.08 4.01
CA SER A 28 6.18 -4.89 5.14
C SER A 28 4.93 -5.74 4.96
N GLN A 29 4.25 -6.03 6.07
CA GLN A 29 2.95 -6.68 6.05
C GLN A 29 1.89 -5.66 6.49
N ILE A 30 0.84 -5.53 5.69
CA ILE A 30 -0.31 -4.69 5.97
C ILE A 30 -1.45 -5.62 6.34
N SER A 31 -2.03 -5.41 7.52
CA SER A 31 -3.13 -6.23 8.02
C SER A 31 -4.33 -5.36 8.37
N PHE A 32 -5.47 -5.60 7.73
CA PHE A 32 -6.72 -4.86 8.00
C PHE A 32 -7.94 -5.74 7.71
N ASN A 33 -8.98 -5.65 8.53
CA ASN A 33 -10.26 -6.32 8.29
C ASN A 33 -10.13 -7.82 7.95
N GLY A 34 -9.23 -8.55 8.61
CA GLY A 34 -8.97 -9.97 8.37
C GLY A 34 -8.11 -10.30 7.13
N ILE A 35 -7.69 -9.27 6.37
CA ILE A 35 -6.84 -9.39 5.20
C ILE A 35 -5.39 -9.07 5.56
N ASN A 36 -4.47 -9.87 5.05
CA ASN A 36 -3.02 -9.64 5.08
C ASN A 36 -2.51 -9.45 3.66
N ILE A 37 -1.71 -8.40 3.47
CA ILE A 37 -1.06 -8.05 2.21
C ILE A 37 0.42 -7.89 2.48
N GLN A 38 1.24 -8.56 1.70
CA GLN A 38 2.67 -8.30 1.65
C GLN A 38 2.92 -7.13 0.71
N GLN A 39 3.62 -6.12 1.18
CA GLN A 39 4.03 -4.97 0.40
C GLN A 39 5.55 -4.92 0.32
N THR A 40 6.06 -4.75 -0.89
CA THR A 40 7.48 -4.51 -1.17
C THR A 40 7.61 -3.17 -1.85
N ALA A 41 8.33 -2.25 -1.23
CA ALA A 41 8.67 -0.94 -1.77
C ALA A 41 10.17 -0.86 -2.06
N THR A 42 10.53 -0.58 -3.31
CA THR A 42 11.90 -0.27 -3.70
C THR A 42 12.03 1.24 -3.83
N TYR A 43 12.96 1.80 -3.06
CA TYR A 43 13.31 3.21 -3.09
C TYR A 43 14.62 3.39 -3.85
N GLU A 44 14.72 4.47 -4.60
CA GLU A 44 15.95 4.91 -5.24
C GLU A 44 16.15 6.38 -4.93
N LEU A 45 17.27 6.71 -4.28
CA LEU A 45 17.68 8.08 -4.03
C LEU A 45 18.23 8.68 -5.31
N VAL A 46 17.48 9.58 -5.93
CA VAL A 46 17.87 10.18 -7.21
C VAL A 46 18.64 11.48 -7.04
N ASP A 47 18.38 12.21 -5.96
CA ASP A 47 18.99 13.51 -5.74
C ASP A 47 18.93 13.93 -4.26
N ILE A 48 19.93 14.70 -3.82
CA ILE A 48 19.95 15.42 -2.55
C ILE A 48 20.45 16.84 -2.82
N GLN A 49 19.57 17.82 -2.67
CA GLN A 49 19.89 19.24 -2.83
C GLN A 49 19.22 20.06 -1.72
N ASP A 50 19.95 21.01 -1.15
CA ASP A 50 19.46 21.91 -0.09
C ASP A 50 18.80 21.18 1.10
N GLY A 51 19.32 19.99 1.45
CA GLY A 51 18.78 19.16 2.52
C GLY A 51 17.45 18.46 2.18
N ILE A 52 17.07 18.42 0.90
CA ILE A 52 15.90 17.72 0.39
C ILE A 52 16.36 16.52 -0.44
N ALA A 53 15.97 15.32 -0.01
CA ALA A 53 16.15 14.09 -0.76
C ALA A 53 14.94 13.86 -1.67
N THR A 54 15.20 13.58 -2.95
CA THR A 54 14.17 13.11 -3.89
C THR A 54 14.36 11.62 -4.12
N MET A 55 13.29 10.85 -4.01
CA MET A 55 13.33 9.40 -4.18
C MET A 55 12.27 8.91 -5.15
N ASN A 56 12.65 8.04 -6.07
CA ASN A 56 11.71 7.24 -6.83
C ASN A 56 11.23 6.05 -5.99
N ILE A 57 9.99 5.64 -6.20
CA ILE A 57 9.34 4.56 -5.48
C ILE A 57 8.73 3.58 -6.48
N ASN A 58 9.06 2.31 -6.36
CA ASN A 58 8.37 1.21 -7.02
C ASN A 58 7.72 0.33 -5.96
N LEU A 59 6.42 0.10 -6.10
CA LEU A 59 5.62 -0.63 -5.13
C LEU A 59 5.06 -1.90 -5.77
N THR A 60 5.13 -3.00 -5.03
CA THR A 60 4.36 -4.20 -5.32
C THR A 60 3.61 -4.64 -4.07
N GLN A 61 2.39 -5.12 -4.24
CA GLN A 61 1.59 -5.68 -3.17
C GLN A 61 0.95 -6.98 -3.65
N GLN A 62 0.85 -7.95 -2.74
CA GLN A 62 0.18 -9.22 -3.01
C GLN A 62 -0.41 -9.82 -1.74
N ALA A 63 -1.56 -10.46 -1.88
CA ALA A 63 -2.06 -11.36 -0.85
C ALA A 63 -1.39 -12.74 -0.95
N PRO A 64 -1.12 -13.43 0.17
CA PRO A 64 -0.56 -14.78 0.16
C PRO A 64 -1.52 -15.86 -0.39
N GLY A 65 -2.80 -15.53 -0.55
CA GLY A 65 -3.84 -16.42 -1.05
C GLY A 65 -5.24 -15.87 -0.75
N ALA A 66 -6.25 -16.74 -0.87
CA ALA A 66 -7.63 -16.40 -0.58
C ALA A 66 -7.82 -16.13 0.92
N GLN A 67 -8.53 -15.05 1.25
CA GLN A 67 -8.69 -14.57 2.63
C GLN A 67 -10.11 -14.10 2.90
N LYS A 68 -10.64 -14.44 4.08
CA LYS A 68 -11.96 -13.97 4.52
C LYS A 68 -11.89 -12.50 4.92
N ILE A 69 -12.80 -11.70 4.37
CA ILE A 69 -12.96 -10.29 4.75
C ILE A 69 -13.82 -10.21 6.01
N LEU A 70 -13.30 -9.54 7.05
CA LEU A 70 -13.95 -9.32 8.33
C LEU A 70 -14.30 -7.83 8.45
N LEU A 71 -15.49 -7.45 7.98
CA LEU A 71 -16.03 -6.11 8.14
C LEU A 71 -17.19 -6.12 9.14
N PRO A 72 -17.24 -5.20 10.11
CA PRO A 72 -18.31 -5.15 11.10
C PRO A 72 -19.68 -4.83 10.49
N GLN A 73 -19.71 -4.20 9.30
CA GLN A 73 -20.93 -3.86 8.57
C GLN A 73 -21.48 -4.98 7.65
N ILE A 74 -20.85 -6.17 7.58
CA ILE A 74 -21.39 -7.26 6.75
C ILE A 74 -22.66 -7.83 7.42
N PRO A 75 -23.80 -7.91 6.69
CA PRO A 75 -25.02 -8.51 7.21
C PRO A 75 -24.82 -9.93 7.71
N LYS A 76 -25.54 -10.33 8.77
CA LYS A 76 -25.47 -11.69 9.31
C LYS A 76 -25.77 -12.72 8.22
N GLY A 77 -24.89 -13.71 8.10
CA GLY A 77 -24.99 -14.80 7.12
C GLY A 77 -24.32 -14.51 5.77
N MET A 78 -23.95 -13.27 5.48
CA MET A 78 -23.18 -12.94 4.28
C MET A 78 -21.69 -13.24 4.51
N ASN A 79 -21.04 -13.91 3.56
CA ASN A 79 -19.61 -14.15 3.59
C ASN A 79 -18.94 -13.48 2.39
N MET A 80 -17.83 -12.81 2.64
CA MET A 80 -16.99 -12.20 1.61
C MET A 80 -15.58 -12.77 1.71
N THR A 81 -15.04 -13.20 0.58
CA THR A 81 -13.68 -13.72 0.45
C THR A 81 -12.98 -12.92 -0.63
N MET A 82 -11.78 -12.44 -0.35
CA MET A 82 -10.86 -11.94 -1.36
C MET A 82 -10.09 -13.15 -1.90
N GLU A 83 -10.37 -13.58 -3.12
CA GLU A 83 -9.73 -14.74 -3.73
C GLU A 83 -8.30 -14.41 -4.18
N SER A 84 -8.10 -13.21 -4.72
CA SER A 84 -6.78 -12.71 -5.10
C SER A 84 -6.68 -11.19 -4.96
N TYR A 85 -5.45 -10.74 -4.71
CA TYR A 85 -5.08 -9.33 -4.66
C TYR A 85 -3.66 -9.17 -5.17
N LYS A 86 -3.48 -8.30 -6.16
CA LYS A 86 -2.18 -7.84 -6.63
C LYS A 86 -2.26 -6.36 -6.94
N ALA A 87 -1.25 -5.61 -6.53
CA ALA A 87 -1.12 -4.23 -6.95
C ALA A 87 0.33 -3.91 -7.33
N THR A 88 0.48 -3.01 -8.28
CA THR A 88 1.77 -2.39 -8.64
C THR A 88 1.62 -0.89 -8.60
N GLY A 89 2.69 -0.19 -8.23
CA GLY A 89 2.68 1.25 -8.22
C GLY A 89 4.03 1.86 -8.47
N THR A 90 4.02 3.09 -8.95
CA THR A 90 5.22 3.90 -9.15
C THR A 90 4.96 5.31 -8.64
N GLY A 91 6.00 5.97 -8.16
CA GLY A 91 5.86 7.28 -7.58
C GLY A 91 7.17 7.97 -7.27
N GLN A 92 7.04 9.15 -6.70
CA GLN A 92 8.17 9.95 -6.22
C GLN A 92 7.80 10.59 -4.88
N ALA A 93 8.78 10.65 -3.98
CA ALA A 93 8.69 11.39 -2.73
C ALA A 93 9.81 12.43 -2.64
N LYS A 94 9.50 13.55 -1.99
CA LYS A 94 10.47 14.57 -1.58
C LYS A 94 10.47 14.66 -0.08
N ILE A 95 11.64 14.51 0.54
CA ILE A 95 11.81 14.45 2.00
C ILE A 95 12.83 15.47 2.42
N ALA A 96 12.43 16.39 3.30
CA ALA A 96 13.40 17.24 3.99
C ALA A 96 14.08 16.42 5.07
N LEU A 97 15.42 16.36 5.07
CA LEU A 97 16.19 15.54 6.01
C LEU A 97 16.04 15.99 7.48
N ASN A 98 15.50 17.18 7.70
CA ASN A 98 15.18 17.72 9.02
C ASN A 98 13.72 17.49 9.45
N ARG A 99 12.92 16.71 8.70
CA ARG A 99 11.52 16.40 9.01
C ARG A 99 11.24 14.90 8.90
N ILE A 100 10.32 14.43 9.74
CA ILE A 100 9.88 13.03 9.75
C ILE A 100 8.91 12.74 8.59
N MET A 101 8.05 13.71 8.27
CA MET A 101 7.06 13.59 7.19
C MET A 101 7.65 14.09 5.86
N PRO A 102 7.37 13.39 4.74
CA PRO A 102 7.70 13.89 3.40
C PRO A 102 7.07 15.24 3.12
N LEU A 103 7.78 16.10 2.38
CA LEU A 103 7.25 17.36 1.84
C LEU A 103 6.13 17.07 0.84
N SER A 104 6.34 16.06 0.00
CA SER A 104 5.36 15.61 -0.96
C SER A 104 5.58 14.15 -1.33
N THR A 105 4.49 13.45 -1.62
CA THR A 105 4.51 12.09 -2.18
C THR A 105 3.45 11.99 -3.26
N SER A 106 3.82 11.50 -4.45
CA SER A 106 2.89 11.16 -5.52
C SER A 106 3.09 9.71 -5.91
N ILE A 107 2.04 8.90 -5.83
CA ILE A 107 2.07 7.48 -6.18
C ILE A 107 0.87 7.17 -7.06
N LYS A 108 1.11 6.51 -8.19
CA LYS A 108 0.08 5.87 -9.00
C LYS A 108 0.11 4.37 -8.71
N MET A 109 -1.04 3.77 -8.45
CA MET A 109 -1.18 2.33 -8.28
C MET A 109 -2.23 1.76 -9.22
N ASN A 110 -1.97 0.58 -9.74
CA ASN A 110 -2.94 -0.27 -10.40
C ASN A 110 -3.15 -1.52 -9.54
N THR A 111 -4.41 -1.85 -9.27
CA THR A 111 -4.80 -2.96 -8.41
C THR A 111 -5.73 -3.89 -9.17
N ASP A 112 -5.44 -5.17 -9.11
CA ASP A 112 -6.27 -6.27 -9.59
C ASP A 112 -6.75 -7.09 -8.38
N THR A 113 -8.05 -7.20 -8.23
CA THR A 113 -8.67 -7.96 -7.13
C THR A 113 -9.82 -8.81 -7.63
N GLN A 114 -9.88 -10.05 -7.14
CA GLN A 114 -11.05 -10.90 -7.26
C GLN A 114 -11.68 -11.11 -5.89
N MET A 115 -12.98 -10.86 -5.80
CA MET A 115 -13.77 -11.11 -4.60
C MET A 115 -14.89 -12.10 -4.91
N ARG A 116 -15.19 -12.95 -3.94
CA ARG A 116 -16.34 -13.84 -3.93
C ARG A 116 -17.25 -13.44 -2.78
N THR A 117 -18.54 -13.29 -3.07
CA THR A 117 -19.57 -13.01 -2.08
C THR A 117 -20.64 -14.09 -2.10
N ASN A 118 -20.99 -14.58 -0.92
CA ASN A 118 -22.12 -15.47 -0.69
C ASN A 118 -23.18 -14.71 0.11
N VAL A 119 -24.39 -14.63 -0.43
CA VAL A 119 -25.52 -13.91 0.16
C VAL A 119 -26.52 -14.93 0.71
N PRO A 120 -27.03 -14.75 1.96
CA PRO A 120 -28.08 -15.60 2.49
C PRO A 120 -29.27 -15.68 1.54
N ASN A 121 -29.78 -16.89 1.32
CA ASN A 121 -30.92 -17.18 0.43
C ASN A 121 -30.65 -17.00 -1.08
N SER A 122 -29.39 -16.84 -1.50
CA SER A 122 -28.98 -17.00 -2.90
C SER A 122 -28.10 -18.26 -3.03
N PRO A 123 -28.48 -19.25 -3.86
CA PRO A 123 -27.62 -20.40 -4.12
C PRO A 123 -26.42 -20.06 -5.01
N GLU A 124 -26.44 -18.91 -5.69
CA GLU A 124 -25.37 -18.48 -6.58
C GLU A 124 -24.32 -17.64 -5.84
N GLU A 125 -23.06 -18.04 -5.98
CA GLU A 125 -21.91 -17.24 -5.55
C GLU A 125 -21.65 -16.13 -6.57
N MET A 126 -21.46 -14.89 -6.08
CA MET A 126 -21.09 -13.77 -6.94
C MET A 126 -19.58 -13.61 -6.94
N ILE A 127 -18.94 -13.79 -8.09
CA ILE A 127 -17.52 -13.47 -8.31
C ILE A 127 -17.43 -12.10 -8.98
N MET A 128 -16.67 -11.19 -8.35
CA MET A 128 -16.44 -9.84 -8.85
C MET A 128 -14.94 -9.63 -9.07
N ASN A 129 -14.58 -9.38 -10.34
CA ASN A 129 -13.23 -8.95 -10.71
C ASN A 129 -13.20 -7.42 -10.79
N GLN A 130 -12.23 -6.79 -10.14
CA GLN A 130 -12.07 -5.35 -10.10
C GLN A 130 -10.65 -4.97 -10.53
N GLN A 131 -10.56 -3.99 -11.41
CA GLN A 131 -9.32 -3.31 -11.75
C GLN A 131 -9.45 -1.83 -11.33
N ILE A 132 -8.55 -1.36 -10.48
CA ILE A 132 -8.63 -0.02 -9.90
C ILE A 132 -7.30 0.69 -10.14
N SER A 133 -7.34 1.83 -10.81
CA SER A 133 -6.21 2.76 -10.90
C SER A 133 -6.43 3.91 -9.93
N THR A 134 -5.53 4.06 -8.96
CA THR A 134 -5.58 5.13 -7.95
C THR A 134 -4.35 6.00 -8.07
N GLN A 135 -4.52 7.32 -7.96
CA GLN A 135 -3.41 8.25 -7.77
C GLN A 135 -3.53 8.93 -6.42
N LEU A 136 -2.52 8.74 -5.58
CA LEU A 136 -2.38 9.38 -4.29
C LEU A 136 -1.41 10.54 -4.42
N ASN A 137 -1.84 11.74 -4.02
CA ASN A 137 -0.97 12.91 -3.91
C ASN A 137 -1.08 13.43 -2.47
N ILE A 138 0.04 13.45 -1.78
CA ILE A 138 0.17 14.00 -0.43
C ILE A 138 1.13 15.19 -0.50
N GLN A 139 0.74 16.29 0.13
CA GLN A 139 1.59 17.46 0.33
C GLN A 139 1.53 17.85 1.80
N SER A 140 2.68 17.98 2.45
CA SER A 140 2.74 18.54 3.80
C SER A 140 2.70 20.06 3.73
N LYS A 141 1.94 20.70 4.62
CA LYS A 141 2.02 22.15 4.83
C LYS A 141 3.25 22.52 5.65
#